data_AF-A0A371X1B9-F1
#
_entry.id   AF-A0A371X1B9-F1
#
_cell.length_a   1.000
_cell.length_b   1.000
_cell.length_c   1.000
_cell.angle_alpha   90.00
_cell.angle_beta   90.00
_cell.angle_gamma   90.00
#
_symmetry.space_group_name_H-M   'P 1'
#
loop_
_entity.id
_entity.type
_entity.pdbx_description
1 polymer ?
#
loop_
_entity_poly.entity_id
_entity_poly.type
_entity_poly.pdbx_seq_one_letter_code
_entity_poly.pdbx_strand_id
1 'polypeptide(L)'
;MKKDKAEFVFEMFKIHADQRLRLVQYFCALYAGIFAAASFLSGVNLYAGAMIFVVLFGISAVFWALEIRTKELVKISESQMKFWHSYKGLLDDFDQPEGFRVTYGNSLKIFYILMAVFALFGASVVLFAS
;
A
#
# COMPACT_ATOMS: atom_id res chain seq x y z
N MET A 1 -27.22 -15.07 14.70
CA MET A 1 -27.51 -14.38 13.42
C MET A 1 -27.03 -12.93 13.34
N LYS A 2 -27.32 -12.02 14.29
CA LYS A 2 -26.80 -10.62 14.24
C LYS A 2 -25.33 -10.47 14.70
N LYS A 3 -24.89 -11.24 15.71
CA LYS A 3 -23.46 -11.31 16.13
C LYS A 3 -22.56 -11.78 14.99
N ASP A 4 -22.98 -12.83 14.28
CA ASP A 4 -22.23 -13.42 13.16
C ASP A 4 -21.96 -12.43 12.02
N LYS A 5 -22.89 -11.49 11.76
CA LYS A 5 -22.70 -10.47 10.70
C LYS A 5 -21.73 -9.37 11.10
N ALA A 6 -21.76 -8.94 12.36
CA ALA A 6 -20.82 -7.94 12.86
C ALA A 6 -19.39 -8.51 12.92
N GLU A 7 -19.26 -9.77 13.35
CA GLU A 7 -18.00 -10.50 13.36
C GLU A 7 -17.45 -10.71 11.95
N PHE A 8 -18.31 -11.10 11.00
CA PHE A 8 -17.95 -11.21 9.58
C PHE A 8 -17.43 -9.89 8.98
N VAL A 9 -18.11 -8.76 9.24
CA VAL A 9 -17.68 -7.45 8.73
C VAL A 9 -16.34 -7.01 9.36
N PHE A 10 -16.13 -7.32 10.64
CA PHE A 10 -14.87 -7.07 11.32
C PHE A 10 -13.73 -7.93 10.77
N GLU A 11 -13.99 -9.20 10.51
CA GLU A 11 -13.04 -10.12 9.88
C GLU A 11 -12.65 -9.65 8.48
N MET A 12 -13.62 -9.23 7.65
CA MET A 12 -13.37 -8.67 6.32
C MET A 12 -12.49 -7.41 6.40
N PHE A 13 -12.76 -6.50 7.33
CA PHE A 13 -11.89 -5.34 7.56
C PHE A 13 -10.46 -5.77 7.93
N LYS A 14 -10.31 -6.73 8.84
CA LYS A 14 -8.99 -7.24 9.27
C LYS A 14 -8.23 -7.86 8.10
N ILE A 15 -8.89 -8.65 7.25
CA ILE A 15 -8.29 -9.25 6.06
C ILE A 15 -7.76 -8.18 5.11
N HIS A 16 -8.57 -7.16 4.80
CA HIS A 16 -8.16 -6.11 3.86
C HIS A 16 -7.08 -5.18 4.43
N ALA A 17 -7.09 -4.93 5.75
CA ALA A 17 -6.04 -4.21 6.44
C ALA A 17 -4.70 -4.99 6.42
N ASP A 18 -4.74 -6.31 6.66
CA ASP A 18 -3.56 -7.18 6.59
C ASP A 18 -3.01 -7.29 5.16
N GLN A 19 -3.89 -7.42 4.16
CA GLN A 19 -3.51 -7.40 2.75
C GLN A 19 -2.71 -6.14 2.39
N ARG A 20 -3.15 -4.98 2.88
CA ARG A 20 -2.46 -3.70 2.64
C ARG A 20 -1.07 -3.67 3.27
N LEU A 21 -0.91 -4.18 4.49
CA LEU A 21 0.39 -4.24 5.15
C LEU A 21 1.35 -5.20 4.42
N ARG A 22 0.86 -6.39 4.04
CA ARG A 22 1.64 -7.36 3.26
C ARG A 22 2.04 -6.81 1.90
N LEU A 23 1.17 -6.03 1.24
CA LEU A 23 1.48 -5.40 -0.03
C LEU A 23 2.70 -4.48 0.08
N VAL A 24 2.77 -3.67 1.14
CA VAL A 24 3.94 -2.82 1.42
C VAL A 24 5.18 -3.66 1.71
N GLN A 25 5.07 -4.73 2.49
CA GLN A 25 6.20 -5.62 2.78
C GLN A 25 6.76 -6.27 1.51
N TYR A 26 5.89 -6.80 0.65
CA TYR A 26 6.30 -7.38 -0.63
C TYR A 26 6.91 -6.34 -1.56
N PHE A 27 6.35 -5.13 -1.60
CA PHE A 27 6.94 -4.03 -2.34
C PHE A 27 8.37 -3.75 -1.88
N CYS A 28 8.59 -3.57 -0.57
CA CYS A 28 9.91 -3.28 -0.02
C CYS A 28 10.93 -4.38 -0.33
N ALA A 29 10.55 -5.65 -0.13
CA ALA A 29 11.43 -6.79 -0.40
C ALA A 29 11.82 -6.88 -1.88
N LEU A 30 10.83 -6.76 -2.77
CA LEU A 30 11.03 -6.82 -4.21
C LEU A 30 11.82 -5.62 -4.73
N TYR A 31 11.51 -4.42 -4.24
CA TYR A 31 12.23 -3.20 -4.60
C TYR A 31 13.69 -3.25 -4.14
N ALA A 32 13.97 -3.69 -2.91
CA ALA A 32 15.33 -3.82 -2.41
C ALA A 32 16.15 -4.84 -3.21
N GLY A 33 15.57 -6.00 -3.54
CA GLY A 33 16.24 -7.03 -4.32
C GLY A 33 16.58 -6.55 -5.74
N ILE A 34 15.61 -5.93 -6.44
CA ILE A 34 15.83 -5.44 -7.80
C ILE A 34 16.76 -4.23 -7.81
N PHE A 35 16.68 -3.35 -6.81
CA PHE A 35 17.60 -2.21 -6.69
C PHE A 35 19.05 -2.69 -6.51
N ALA A 36 19.30 -3.68 -5.65
CA ALA A 36 20.64 -4.25 -5.50
C ALA A 36 21.18 -4.83 -6.82
N ALA A 37 20.32 -5.54 -7.58
CA ALA A 37 20.67 -6.04 -8.90
C ALA A 37 20.97 -4.91 -9.90
N ALA A 38 20.19 -3.83 -9.89
CA ALA A 38 20.41 -2.66 -10.72
C ALA A 38 21.78 -2.02 -10.44
N SER A 39 22.10 -1.80 -9.15
CA SER A 39 23.37 -1.21 -8.74
C SER A 39 24.58 -2.05 -9.16
N PHE A 40 24.49 -3.37 -9.03
CA PHE A 40 25.56 -4.27 -9.47
C PHE A 40 25.74 -4.23 -11.00
N LEU A 41 24.64 -4.33 -11.76
CA LEU A 41 24.69 -4.38 -13.22
C LEU A 41 25.09 -3.04 -13.84
N SER A 42 24.78 -1.91 -13.22
CA SER A 42 25.27 -0.60 -13.64
C SER A 42 26.80 -0.52 -13.66
N GLY A 43 27.51 -1.27 -12.80
CA GLY A 43 28.98 -1.34 -12.83
C GLY A 43 29.55 -2.16 -13.99
N VAL A 44 28.74 -2.98 -14.65
CA VAL A 44 29.16 -3.89 -15.73
C VAL A 44 28.64 -3.43 -17.09
N ASN A 45 27.36 -3.06 -17.17
CA ASN A 45 26.71 -2.56 -18.37
C ASN A 45 25.67 -1.51 -17.98
N LEU A 46 25.99 -0.26 -18.31
CA LEU A 46 25.23 0.93 -17.97
C LEU A 46 23.79 0.89 -18.52
N TYR A 47 23.62 0.44 -19.77
CA TYR A 47 22.31 0.32 -20.39
C TYR A 47 21.45 -0.75 -19.71
N ALA A 48 22.06 -1.87 -19.32
CA ALA A 48 21.37 -2.92 -18.57
C ALA A 48 20.94 -2.42 -17.18
N GLY A 49 21.82 -1.71 -16.47
CA GLY A 49 21.50 -1.07 -15.19
C GLY A 49 20.37 -0.05 -15.30
N ALA A 50 20.44 0.85 -16.28
CA ALA A 50 19.40 1.85 -16.55
C ALA A 50 18.05 1.20 -16.90
N MET A 51 18.04 0.12 -17.68
CA MET A 51 16.83 -0.62 -18.01
C MET A 51 16.16 -1.22 -16.76
N ILE A 52 16.93 -1.71 -15.79
CA ILE A 52 16.38 -2.24 -14.54
C ILE A 52 15.76 -1.12 -13.67
N PHE A 53 16.33 0.09 -13.68
CA PHE A 53 15.69 1.24 -13.03
C PHE A 53 14.34 1.62 -13.66
N VAL A 54 14.19 1.48 -14.99
CA VAL A 54 12.88 1.64 -15.65
C VAL A 54 11.90 0.56 -15.19
N VAL A 55 12.36 -0.67 -15.00
CA VAL A 55 11.53 -1.76 -14.43
C VAL A 55 11.08 -1.44 -12.99
N LEU A 56 11.96 -0.89 -12.15
CA LEU A 56 11.61 -0.43 -10.78
C LEU A 56 10.53 0.66 -10.79
N PHE A 57 10.57 1.58 -11.75
CA PHE A 57 9.51 2.56 -11.94
C PHE A 57 8.17 1.88 -12.28
N GLY A 58 8.17 0.93 -13.22
CA GLY A 58 6.98 0.16 -13.58
C GLY A 58 6.38 -0.62 -12.40
N ILE A 59 7.23 -1.27 -11.60
CA ILE A 59 6.81 -1.96 -10.37
C ILE A 59 6.14 -0.99 -9.39
N SER A 60 6.73 0.19 -9.20
CA SER A 60 6.16 1.22 -8.32
C SER A 60 4.75 1.64 -8.77
N ALA A 61 4.52 1.77 -10.09
CA ALA A 61 3.21 2.06 -10.64
C ALA A 61 2.20 0.90 -10.43
N VAL A 62 2.63 -0.36 -10.59
CA VAL A 62 1.78 -1.53 -10.36
C VAL A 62 1.36 -1.63 -8.89
N PHE A 63 2.30 -1.50 -7.97
CA PHE A 63 2.01 -1.55 -6.53
C PHE A 63 1.18 -0.36 -6.06
N TRP A 64 1.36 0.82 -6.66
CA TRP A 64 0.47 1.95 -6.46
C TRP A 64 -0.98 1.61 -6.82
N ALA A 65 -1.22 0.99 -7.98
CA ALA A 65 -2.56 0.61 -8.41
C ALA A 65 -3.19 -0.42 -7.46
N LEU A 66 -2.40 -1.38 -6.99
CA LEU A 66 -2.85 -2.37 -6.00
C LEU A 66 -3.19 -1.72 -4.66
N GLU A 67 -2.39 -0.75 -4.20
CA GLU A 67 -2.63 0.02 -2.98
C GLU A 67 -3.94 0.83 -3.06
N ILE A 68 -4.26 1.43 -4.21
CA ILE A 68 -5.55 2.12 -4.40
C ILE A 68 -6.69 1.12 -4.18
N ARG A 69 -6.61 -0.06 -4.81
CA ARG A 69 -7.65 -1.08 -4.73
C ARG A 69 -7.84 -1.60 -3.31
N THR A 70 -6.75 -1.93 -2.60
CA THR A 70 -6.83 -2.41 -1.21
C THR A 70 -7.37 -1.32 -0.28
N LYS A 71 -7.00 -0.05 -0.49
CA LYS A 71 -7.55 1.09 0.25
C LYS A 71 -9.05 1.24 0.06
N GLU A 72 -9.57 1.02 -1.15
CA GLU A 72 -11.02 1.05 -1.41
C GLU A 72 -11.75 -0.08 -0.69
N LEU A 73 -11.20 -1.30 -0.70
CA LEU A 73 -11.77 -2.44 0.04
C LEU A 73 -11.80 -2.20 1.56
N VAL A 74 -10.73 -1.62 2.12
CA VAL A 74 -10.70 -1.21 3.53
C VAL A 74 -11.77 -0.16 3.81
N LYS A 75 -11.92 0.87 2.95
CA LYS A 75 -12.97 1.89 3.11
C LYS A 75 -14.38 1.33 3.06
N ILE A 76 -14.65 0.39 2.15
CA ILE A 76 -15.95 -0.28 2.05
C ILE A 76 -16.22 -1.05 3.35
N SER A 77 -15.22 -1.78 3.84
CA SER A 77 -15.32 -2.53 5.10
C SER A 77 -15.51 -1.62 6.31
N GLU A 78 -14.78 -0.49 6.38
CA GLU A 78 -14.99 0.55 7.40
C GLU A 78 -16.37 1.17 7.32
N SER A 79 -16.89 1.44 6.11
CA SER A 79 -18.23 2.01 5.94
C SER A 79 -19.31 1.04 6.39
N GLN A 80 -19.17 -0.25 6.09
CA GLN A 80 -20.09 -1.27 6.59
C GLN A 80 -19.97 -1.41 8.10
N MET A 81 -18.75 -1.38 8.65
CA MET A 81 -18.52 -1.44 10.09
C MET A 81 -19.14 -0.23 10.80
N LYS A 82 -18.99 0.99 10.27
CA LYS A 82 -19.65 2.21 10.77
C LYS A 82 -21.16 2.13 10.67
N PHE A 83 -21.70 1.57 9.58
CA PHE A 83 -23.14 1.35 9.45
C PHE A 83 -23.65 0.39 10.54
N TRP A 84 -22.95 -0.72 10.77
CA TRP A 84 -23.29 -1.65 11.84
C TRP A 84 -23.08 -1.05 13.23
N HIS A 85 -22.02 -0.28 13.46
CA HIS A 85 -21.78 0.43 14.72
C HIS A 85 -22.78 1.55 14.97
N SER A 86 -23.26 2.24 13.93
CA SER A 86 -24.30 3.27 14.04
C SER A 86 -25.68 2.63 14.23
N TYR A 87 -25.98 1.54 13.55
CA TYR A 87 -27.15 0.71 13.82
C TYR A 87 -27.13 0.14 15.25
N LYS A 88 -25.95 -0.25 15.74
CA LYS A 88 -25.74 -0.68 17.11
C LYS A 88 -25.80 0.49 18.09
N GLY A 89 -25.27 1.66 17.76
CA GLY A 89 -25.36 2.90 18.55
C GLY A 89 -26.78 3.46 18.67
N LEU A 90 -27.61 3.25 17.65
CA LEU A 90 -29.06 3.47 17.71
C LEU A 90 -29.78 2.49 18.67
N LEU A 91 -29.15 1.37 19.01
CA LEU A 91 -29.60 0.40 20.02
C LEU A 91 -28.86 0.56 21.37
N ASP A 92 -27.67 1.17 21.37
CA ASP A 92 -26.72 1.36 22.47
C ASP A 92 -26.63 2.85 22.90
N ASP A 93 -27.71 3.63 22.83
CA ASP A 93 -27.84 4.95 23.53
C ASP A 93 -27.77 4.80 25.08
N PHE A 94 -27.23 3.66 25.54
CA PHE A 94 -27.10 3.17 26.91
C PHE A 94 -25.66 3.07 27.43
N ASP A 95 -24.57 3.18 26.63
CA ASP A 95 -23.21 3.40 27.17
C ASP A 95 -22.12 3.54 26.08
N GLN A 96 -21.49 4.74 26.01
CA GLN A 96 -20.13 5.17 25.60
C GLN A 96 -19.19 4.31 24.68
N PRO A 97 -17.99 4.81 24.26
CA PRO A 97 -17.49 6.17 24.01
C PRO A 97 -16.94 6.36 22.57
N GLU A 98 -16.56 7.59 22.25
CA GLU A 98 -16.14 8.04 20.91
C GLU A 98 -14.71 7.62 20.48
N GLY A 99 -14.55 7.43 19.16
CA GLY A 99 -13.34 7.89 18.47
C GLY A 99 -12.45 6.83 17.82
N PHE A 100 -12.79 6.38 16.61
CA PHE A 100 -11.84 5.71 15.71
C PHE A 100 -11.70 6.50 14.39
N ARG A 101 -10.67 7.34 14.29
CA ARG A 101 -10.29 8.03 13.04
C ARG A 101 -9.02 7.41 12.46
N VAL A 102 -9.17 6.63 11.40
CA VAL A 102 -8.04 6.08 10.63
C VAL A 102 -7.68 7.03 9.49
N THR A 103 -6.61 7.80 9.69
CA THR A 103 -6.06 8.75 8.70
C THR A 103 -4.81 8.18 8.00
N TYR A 104 -4.82 6.90 7.64
CA TYR A 104 -3.66 6.20 7.05
C TYR A 104 -3.58 6.29 5.51
N GLY A 105 -4.40 7.13 4.87
CA GLY A 105 -4.65 7.07 3.43
C GLY A 105 -3.65 7.80 2.53
N ASN A 106 -2.91 8.78 3.05
CA ASN A 106 -2.10 9.70 2.23
C ASN A 106 -0.60 9.45 2.31
N SER A 107 -0.08 8.89 3.41
CA SER A 107 1.35 8.60 3.58
C SER A 107 1.87 7.57 2.59
N LEU A 108 1.12 6.50 2.33
CA LEU A 108 1.55 5.45 1.40
C LEU A 108 1.56 5.90 -0.07
N LYS A 109 0.70 6.86 -0.45
CA LYS A 109 0.79 7.47 -1.78
C LYS A 109 2.11 8.21 -1.96
N ILE A 110 2.46 9.07 -1.01
CA ILE A 110 3.72 9.83 -1.07
C ILE A 110 4.90 8.86 -1.16
N PHE A 111 4.87 7.77 -0.39
CA PHE A 111 5.89 6.72 -0.43
C PHE A 111 6.10 6.14 -1.85
N TYR A 112 5.05 5.67 -2.54
CA TYR A 112 5.22 5.10 -3.88
C TYR A 112 5.68 6.14 -4.92
N ILE A 113 5.24 7.41 -4.84
CA ILE A 113 5.77 8.49 -5.69
C ILE A 113 7.26 8.68 -5.44
N LEU A 114 7.69 8.76 -4.18
CA LEU A 114 9.09 8.95 -3.84
C LEU A 114 9.95 7.81 -4.39
N MET A 115 9.48 6.57 -4.28
CA MET A 115 10.17 5.40 -4.82
C MET A 115 10.24 5.42 -6.35
N ALA A 116 9.16 5.83 -7.03
CA ALA A 116 9.16 6.00 -8.48
C ALA A 116 10.12 7.10 -8.94
N VAL A 117 10.15 8.24 -8.25
CA VAL A 117 11.10 9.34 -8.52
C VAL A 117 12.54 8.88 -8.28
N PHE A 118 12.78 8.12 -7.20
CA PHE A 118 14.09 7.56 -6.91
C PHE A 118 14.56 6.59 -7.99
N ALA A 119 13.66 5.77 -8.55
CA ALA A 119 13.99 4.90 -9.68
C ALA A 119 14.40 5.70 -10.94
N LEU A 120 13.65 6.75 -11.28
CA LEU A 120 13.99 7.62 -12.42
C LEU A 120 15.30 8.39 -12.20
N PHE A 121 15.52 8.88 -10.97
CA PHE A 121 16.78 9.50 -10.59
C PHE A 121 17.94 8.51 -10.74
N GLY A 122 17.79 7.28 -10.25
CA GLY A 122 18.79 6.22 -10.42
C GLY A 122 19.11 5.94 -11.89
N ALA A 123 18.09 5.82 -12.75
CA ALA A 123 18.29 5.67 -14.19
C ALA A 123 19.09 6.84 -14.79
N SER A 124 18.75 8.08 -14.42
CA SER A 124 19.42 9.28 -14.91
C SER A 124 20.88 9.33 -14.47
N VAL A 125 21.16 9.05 -13.19
CA VAL A 125 22.54 9.05 -12.65
C VAL A 125 23.39 8.02 -13.37
N VAL A 126 22.87 6.80 -13.60
CA VAL A 126 23.61 5.77 -14.34
C VAL A 126 23.94 6.23 -15.75
N LEU A 127 23.02 6.89 -16.45
CA LEU A 127 23.23 7.34 -17.83
C LEU A 127 24.16 8.56 -17.95
N PHE A 128 24.19 9.45 -16.95
CA PHE A 128 24.97 10.71 -17.01
C PHE A 128 26.28 10.69 -16.21
N ALA A 129 26.48 9.73 -15.31
CA ALA A 129 27.73 9.56 -14.56
C ALA A 129 28.76 8.67 -15.28
N SER A 130 28.46 8.28 -16.53
CA SER A 130 29.29 7.47 -17.42
C SER A 130 29.98 8.33 -18.47
#